data_AF-A0A2H1WHJ4-F1
#
_entry.id   AF-A0A2H1WHJ4-F1
#
_cell.length_a   1.000
_cell.length_b   1.000
_cell.length_c   1.000
_cell.angle_alpha   90.00
_cell.angle_beta   90.00
_cell.angle_gamma   90.00
#
_symmetry.space_group_name_H-M   'P 1'
#
loop_
_entity.id
_entity.type
_entity.pdbx_description
1 polymer ?
#
loop_
_entity_poly.entity_id
_entity_poly.type
_entity_poly.pdbx_seq_one_letter_code
_entity_poly.pdbx_strand_id
1 'polypeptide(L)'
;MRNIRGSAAYWKRCCAELIAMVRSLGPPTWFLTFSCNDLNWPDMIKALLVADGRPDAMPDVVEDLPFDERLELVQKYPVIVARQFTVR
;
A
#
# COMPACT_ATOMS: atom_id res chain seq x y z
N MET A 1 -15.00 -27.39 25.63
CA MET A 1 -14.51 -25.99 25.52
C MET A 1 -13.66 -25.67 24.28
N ARG A 2 -13.14 -26.64 23.50
CA ARG A 2 -12.31 -26.35 22.29
C ARG A 2 -13.01 -25.54 21.19
N ASN A 3 -14.34 -25.51 21.17
CA ASN A 3 -15.12 -24.76 20.17
C ASN A 3 -15.37 -23.29 20.56
N ILE A 4 -14.96 -22.86 21.76
CA ILE A 4 -15.06 -21.44 22.15
C ILE A 4 -13.85 -20.72 21.55
N ARG A 5 -14.08 -19.92 20.51
CA ARG A 5 -13.05 -19.06 19.90
C ARG A 5 -12.43 -18.16 20.97
N GLY A 6 -11.11 -17.98 20.92
CA GLY A 6 -10.37 -17.15 21.87
C GLY A 6 -9.99 -17.83 23.19
N SER A 7 -10.54 -19.01 23.49
CA SER A 7 -10.13 -19.78 24.67
C SER A 7 -8.71 -20.37 24.53
N ALA A 8 -8.04 -20.66 25.65
CA ALA A 8 -6.72 -21.30 25.64
C ALA A 8 -6.74 -22.67 24.91
N ALA A 9 -7.82 -23.44 25.07
CA ALA A 9 -8.00 -24.72 24.39
C ALA A 9 -8.17 -24.57 22.87
N TYR A 10 -8.81 -23.49 22.41
CA TYR A 10 -8.92 -23.14 20.99
C TYR A 10 -7.54 -22.79 20.42
N TRP A 11 -6.79 -21.90 21.06
CA TRP A 11 -5.46 -21.49 20.58
C TRP A 11 -4.45 -22.64 20.53
N LYS A 12 -4.44 -23.51 21.54
CA LYS A 12 -3.59 -24.70 21.56
C LYS A 12 -3.88 -25.63 20.38
N ARG A 13 -5.16 -25.78 20.01
CA ARG A 13 -5.58 -26.55 18.84
C ARG A 13 -5.12 -25.88 17.54
N CYS A 14 -5.39 -24.59 17.35
CA CYS A 14 -5.00 -23.86 16.14
C CYS A 14 -3.48 -23.90 15.91
N CYS A 15 -2.69 -23.78 16.98
CA CYS A 15 -1.24 -23.89 16.91
C CYS A 15 -0.80 -25.31 16.46
N ALA A 16 -1.38 -26.36 17.04
CA ALA A 16 -1.09 -27.74 16.63
C ALA A 16 -1.48 -28.00 15.16
N GLU A 17 -2.62 -27.49 14.71
CA GLU A 17 -3.07 -27.57 13.32
C GLU A 17 -2.12 -26.81 12.38
N LEU A 18 -1.66 -25.61 12.76
CA LEU A 18 -0.68 -24.83 11.99
C LEU A 18 0.65 -25.56 11.85
N ILE A 19 1.18 -26.14 12.94
CA ILE A 19 2.41 -26.93 12.90
C ILE A 19 2.24 -28.14 11.97
N ALA A 20 1.08 -28.82 12.03
CA ALA A 20 0.80 -29.93 11.14
C ALA A 20 0.75 -29.49 9.67
N MET A 21 0.11 -28.36 9.36
CA MET A 21 0.07 -27.77 8.02
C MET A 21 1.48 -27.44 7.50
N VAL A 22 2.33 -26.81 8.31
CA VAL A 22 3.71 -26.48 7.89
C VAL A 22 4.52 -27.75 7.59
N ARG A 23 4.29 -28.83 8.36
CA ARG A 23 4.98 -30.11 8.14
C ARG A 23 4.47 -30.89 6.93
N SER A 24 3.17 -30.80 6.61
CA SER A 24 2.57 -31.57 5.51
C SER A 24 2.54 -30.81 4.18
N LEU A 25 2.27 -29.51 4.20
CA LEU A 25 2.13 -28.66 3.02
C LEU A 25 3.41 -27.86 2.72
N GLY A 26 4.32 -27.75 3.70
CA GLY A 26 5.51 -26.91 3.60
C GLY A 26 5.29 -25.50 4.20
N PRO A 27 6.30 -24.62 4.11
CA PRO A 27 6.20 -23.26 4.64
C PRO A 27 5.11 -22.45 3.93
N PRO A 28 4.44 -21.51 4.63
CA PRO A 28 3.44 -20.67 3.99
C PRO A 28 4.08 -19.77 2.92
N THR A 29 3.43 -19.68 1.77
CA THR A 29 3.77 -18.68 0.74
C THR A 29 3.09 -17.36 1.11
N TRP A 30 3.89 -16.31 1.31
CA TRP A 30 3.38 -14.97 1.57
C TRP A 30 3.00 -14.30 0.24
N PHE A 31 1.73 -13.96 0.09
CA PHE A 31 1.26 -13.10 -0.98
C PHE A 31 0.97 -11.73 -0.39
N LEU A 32 1.75 -10.75 -0.81
CA LEU A 32 1.64 -9.36 -0.38
C LEU A 32 1.31 -8.51 -1.61
N THR A 33 0.20 -7.78 -1.55
CA THR A 33 -0.16 -6.76 -2.54
C THR A 33 -0.01 -5.39 -1.89
N PHE A 34 0.91 -4.58 -2.41
CA PHE A 34 1.06 -3.19 -1.99
C PHE A 34 0.21 -2.31 -2.89
N SER A 35 -0.70 -1.54 -2.31
CA SER A 35 -1.39 -0.46 -3.00
C SER A 35 -0.55 0.82 -2.94
N CYS A 36 -0.73 1.70 -3.91
CA CYS A 36 -0.14 3.03 -3.83
C CYS A 36 -0.95 3.96 -2.93
N ASN A 37 -0.28 4.94 -2.35
CA ASN A 37 -0.90 6.11 -1.75
C ASN A 37 -0.68 7.33 -2.66
N ASP A 38 -1.42 7.36 -3.78
CA ASP A 38 -1.15 8.28 -4.89
C ASP A 38 -1.22 9.77 -4.49
N LEU A 39 -2.01 10.08 -3.46
CA LEU A 39 -2.23 11.45 -2.98
C LEU A 39 -1.14 11.94 -2.02
N ASN A 40 -0.38 11.05 -1.39
CA ASN A 40 0.51 11.44 -0.30
C ASN A 40 1.98 11.12 -0.57
N TRP A 41 2.30 10.56 -1.72
CA TRP A 41 3.69 10.30 -2.10
C TRP A 41 4.34 11.57 -2.68
N PRO A 42 5.38 12.15 -2.04
CA PRO A 42 5.98 13.40 -2.50
C PRO A 42 6.53 13.30 -3.92
N ASP A 43 7.15 12.17 -4.27
CA ASP A 43 7.66 11.93 -5.62
C ASP A 43 6.54 11.89 -6.66
N MET A 44 5.37 11.36 -6.30
CA MET A 44 4.19 11.35 -7.16
C MET A 44 3.67 12.77 -7.39
N ILE A 45 3.44 13.52 -6.31
CA ILE A 45 2.96 14.91 -6.39
C ILE A 45 3.93 15.76 -7.20
N LYS A 46 5.24 15.59 -7.00
CA LYS A 46 6.27 16.26 -7.80
C LYS A 46 6.17 15.93 -9.29
N ALA A 47 6.01 14.67 -9.66
CA ALA A 47 5.83 14.26 -11.06
C ALA A 47 4.56 14.86 -11.67
N LEU A 48 3.47 14.92 -10.91
CA LEU A 48 2.21 15.53 -11.32
C LEU A 48 2.34 17.05 -11.49
N LEU A 49 3.05 17.73 -10.59
CA LEU A 49 3.32 19.17 -10.68
C LEU A 49 4.18 19.52 -11.91
N VAL A 50 5.20 18.70 -12.21
CA VAL A 50 5.99 18.84 -13.44
C VAL A 50 5.10 18.68 -14.68
N ALA A 51 4.23 17.67 -14.71
CA ALA A 51 3.28 17.47 -15.79
C ALA A 51 2.27 18.63 -15.92
N ASP A 52 1.97 19.29 -14.81
CA ASP A 52 1.10 20.47 -14.73
C ASP A 52 1.81 21.80 -15.05
N GLY A 53 3.08 21.77 -15.44
CA GLY A 53 3.85 22.97 -15.81
C GLY A 53 4.44 23.74 -14.62
N ARG A 54 4.54 23.09 -13.46
CA ARG A 54 5.10 23.65 -12.21
C ARG A 54 6.37 22.90 -11.77
N PRO A 55 7.46 22.93 -12.56
CA PRO A 55 8.66 22.14 -12.29
C PRO A 55 9.48 22.63 -11.08
N ASP A 56 9.39 23.92 -10.74
CA ASP A 56 10.17 24.57 -9.69
C ASP A 56 9.46 24.59 -8.32
N ALA A 57 8.43 23.74 -8.14
CA ALA A 57 7.76 23.64 -6.85
C ALA A 57 8.77 23.23 -5.76
N MET A 58 8.87 24.06 -4.73
CA MET A 58 9.74 23.77 -3.59
C MET A 58 9.22 22.55 -2.79
N PRO A 59 10.10 21.84 -2.05
CA PRO A 59 9.73 20.62 -1.33
C PRO A 59 8.61 20.82 -0.29
N ASP A 60 8.57 21.99 0.35
CA ASP A 60 7.53 22.41 1.29
C ASP A 60 6.16 22.52 0.60
N VAL A 61 6.10 23.10 -0.60
CA VAL A 61 4.86 23.18 -1.40
C VAL A 61 4.31 21.80 -1.77
N VAL A 62 5.20 20.82 -2.01
CA VAL A 62 4.81 19.44 -2.34
C VAL A 62 4.14 18.74 -1.14
N GLU A 63 4.60 18.99 0.08
CA GLU A 63 4.05 18.38 1.29
C GLU A 63 2.77 19.09 1.77
N ASP A 64 2.70 20.41 1.62
CA ASP A 64 1.60 21.26 2.11
C ASP A 64 0.48 21.52 1.09
N LEU A 65 0.52 20.86 -0.08
CA LEU A 65 -0.52 21.04 -1.10
C LEU A 65 -1.90 20.65 -0.54
N PRO A 66 -2.98 21.42 -0.76
CA PRO A 66 -4.32 21.05 -0.29
C PRO A 66 -4.77 19.68 -0.83
N PHE A 67 -5.60 18.97 -0.07
CA PHE A 67 -6.10 17.65 -0.49
C PHE A 67 -6.84 17.70 -1.82
N ASP A 68 -7.71 18.70 -2.00
CA ASP A 68 -8.53 18.85 -3.21
C ASP A 68 -7.65 19.06 -4.45
N GLU A 69 -6.59 19.86 -4.33
CA GLU A 69 -5.64 20.09 -5.43
C GLU A 69 -4.86 18.82 -5.79
N ARG A 70 -4.43 18.04 -4.78
CA ARG A 70 -3.79 16.74 -5.00
C ARG A 70 -4.71 15.78 -5.72
N LEU A 71 -5.99 15.76 -5.34
CA LEU A 71 -7.00 14.94 -5.97
C LEU A 71 -7.23 15.34 -7.43
N GLU A 72 -7.32 16.64 -7.71
CA GLU A 72 -7.44 17.17 -9.08
C GLU A 72 -6.23 16.76 -9.94
N LEU A 73 -5.01 16.87 -9.41
CA LEU A 73 -3.79 16.47 -10.11
C LEU A 73 -3.78 14.98 -10.47
N VAL A 74 -4.13 14.11 -9.52
CA VAL A 74 -4.21 12.66 -9.74
C VAL A 74 -5.26 12.31 -10.80
N GLN A 75 -6.43 12.96 -10.76
CA GLN A 75 -7.50 12.76 -11.74
C GLN A 75 -7.15 13.30 -13.12
N LYS A 76 -6.39 14.40 -13.19
CA LYS A 76 -5.98 15.04 -14.45
C LYS A 76 -4.89 14.26 -15.18
N TYR A 77 -3.98 13.61 -14.46
CA TYR A 77 -2.83 12.91 -15.05
C TYR A 77 -2.75 11.41 -14.68
N PRO A 78 -3.78 10.60 -14.98
CA PRO A 78 -3.83 9.19 -14.59
C PRO A 78 -2.71 8.35 -15.23
N VAL A 79 -2.23 8.75 -16.42
CA VAL A 79 -1.12 8.06 -17.11
C VAL A 79 0.20 8.25 -16.37
N ILE A 80 0.43 9.42 -15.76
CA ILE A 80 1.66 9.69 -15.01
C ILE A 80 1.68 8.86 -13.72
N VAL A 81 0.54 8.81 -13.02
CA VAL A 81 0.34 7.95 -11.84
C VAL A 81 0.62 6.49 -12.18
N ALA A 82 0.05 5.97 -13.27
CA ALA A 82 0.30 4.58 -13.70
C ALA A 82 1.76 4.30 -14.07
N ARG A 83 2.46 5.27 -14.70
CA ARG A 83 3.87 5.12 -15.08
C ARG A 83 4.80 5.03 -13.87
N GLN A 84 4.44 5.62 -12.73
CA GLN A 84 5.22 5.54 -11.48
C GLN A 84 5.57 4.08 -11.11
N PHE A 85 4.67 3.12 -11.36
CA PHE A 85 4.92 1.69 -11.05
C PHE A 85 5.65 0.92 -12.15
N THR A 86 5.81 1.53 -13.32
CA THR A 86 6.41 0.89 -14.50
C THR A 86 7.89 1.21 -14.63
N VAL A 87 8.34 2.35 -14.07
CA VAL A 87 9.76 2.72 -14.04
C VAL A 87 10.46 1.87 -12.97
N ARG A 88 11.20 0.85 -13.43
CA ARG A 88 12.18 0.09 -12.65
C ARG A 88 13.57 0.38 -13.18
#